data_AF-A0A7C0YGB3-F1
#
_entry.id   AF-A0A7C0YGB3-F1
#
_cell.length_a   1.000
_cell.length_b   1.000
_cell.length_c   1.000
_cell.angle_alpha   90.00
_cell.angle_beta   90.00
_cell.angle_gamma   90.00
#
_symmetry.space_group_name_H-M   'P 1'
#
loop_
_entity.id
_entity.type
_entity.pdbx_description
1 polymer ?
#
loop_
_entity_poly.entity_id
_entity_poly.type
_entity_poly.pdbx_seq_one_letter_code
_entity_poly.pdbx_strand_id
1 'polypeptide(L)' 'MKIKVLGCSGAELPGFGLPSFLLDDSILIDAGTTTAAIGEGAQKKIGHI' A
#
# COMPACT_ATOMS: atom_id res chain seq x y z
N MET A 1 16.11 1.88 0.04
CA MET A 1 15.08 2.88 0.35
C MET A 1 14.36 3.32 -0.91
N LYS A 2 13.34 2.56 -1.30
CA LYS A 2 12.42 2.83 -2.40
C LYS A 2 11.00 2.85 -1.83
N ILE A 3 10.27 3.93 -2.07
CA ILE A 3 8.87 4.06 -1.67
C ILE A 3 8.00 3.79 -2.90
N LYS A 4 7.06 2.86 -2.75
CA LYS A 4 5.99 2.62 -3.72
C LYS A 4 4.71 3.21 -3.16
N VAL A 5 4.11 4.15 -3.88
CA VAL A 5 2.80 4.71 -3.54
C VAL A 5 1.74 3.72 -4.02
N LEU A 6 0.99 3.14 -3.09
CA LEU A 6 -0.13 2.24 -3.39
C LEU A 6 -1.45 3.02 -3.48
N GLY A 7 -1.59 4.06 -2.65
CA GLY A 7 -2.65 5.05 -2.73
C GLY A 7 -2.27 6.33 -1.99
N CYS A 8 -2.88 7.45 -2.35
CA CYS A 8 -2.57 8.78 -1.78
C CYS A 8 -3.76 9.75 -1.77
N SER A 9 -4.98 9.24 -1.99
CA SER A 9 -6.18 10.07 -1.91
C SER A 9 -6.59 10.29 -0.45
N GLY A 10 -7.05 11.49 -0.11
CA GLY A 10 -7.57 11.78 1.23
C GLY A 10 -8.91 11.11 1.56
N ALA A 11 -9.58 10.56 0.54
CA ALA A 11 -10.84 9.82 0.68
C ALA A 11 -10.92 8.72 -0.38
N GLU A 12 -11.74 7.71 -0.13
CA GLU A 12 -12.00 6.66 -1.12
C GLU A 12 -12.94 7.20 -2.21
N LEU A 13 -12.45 7.23 -3.44
CA LEU A 13 -13.19 7.71 -4.61
C LEU A 13 -13.03 6.71 -5.76
N PRO A 14 -13.96 6.65 -6.73
CA PRO A 14 -13.82 5.79 -7.89
C PRO A 14 -12.49 6.05 -8.62
N GLY A 15 -11.62 5.03 -8.65
CA GLY A 15 -10.29 5.11 -9.28
C GLY A 15 -9.17 5.73 -8.41
N PHE A 16 -9.45 6.15 -7.17
CA PHE A 16 -8.46 6.73 -6.26
C PHE A 16 -8.44 5.98 -4.91
N GLY A 17 -7.31 5.34 -4.61
CA GLY A 17 -7.12 4.61 -3.37
C GLY A 17 -6.72 5.48 -2.19
N LEU A 18 -7.19 5.09 -1.00
CA LEU A 18 -6.77 5.64 0.30
C LEU A 18 -5.25 5.54 0.52
N PRO A 19 -4.68 6.32 1.45
CA PRO A 19 -3.24 6.35 1.66
C PRO A 19 -2.69 4.97 2.00
N SER A 20 -1.65 4.58 1.29
CA SER A 20 -0.88 3.38 1.57
C SER A 20 0.44 3.43 0.82
N PHE A 21 1.52 3.12 1.52
CA PHE A 21 2.87 3.18 0.98
C PHE A 21 3.63 1.91 1.34
N LEU A 22 4.38 1.37 0.40
CA LEU A 22 5.22 0.20 0.61
C LEU A 22 6.68 0.62 0.48
N LEU A 23 7.41 0.54 1.58
CA LEU A 23 8.83 0.84 1.66
C LEU A 23 9.64 -0.46 1.52
N ASP A 24 10.58 -0.45 0.56
CA ASP A 24 11.51 -1.56 0.29
C ASP A 24 10.81 -2.94 0.20
N ASP A 25 9.59 -2.95 -0.34
CA ASP A 25 8.72 -4.12 -0.53
C ASP A 25 8.43 -4.98 0.74
N SER A 26 8.68 -4.45 1.94
CA SER A 26 8.58 -5.20 3.20
C SER A 26 8.01 -4.43 4.40
N ILE A 27 7.99 -3.10 4.34
CA ILE A 27 7.40 -2.24 5.38
C ILE A 27 6.20 -1.53 4.77
N LEU A 28 5.01 -1.79 5.31
CA LEU A 28 3.79 -1.09 4.94
C LEU A 28 3.62 0.13 5.84
N ILE A 29 3.28 1.28 5.25
CA ILE A 29 2.92 2.49 5.98
C ILE A 29 1.50 2.84 5.56
N ASP A 30 0.57 2.70 6.50
CA ASP A 30 -0.88 2.77 6.29
C ASP A 30 -1.42 1.65 5.36
N ALA A 31 -2.62 1.18 5.67
CA ALA A 31 -3.22 0.01 5.04
C ALA A 31 -4.45 0.34 4.18
N GLY A 32 -4.66 1.62 3.86
CA GLY A 32 -5.90 2.11 3.25
C GLY A 32 -6.34 1.36 2.00
N THR A 33 -5.49 1.25 0.99
CA THR A 33 -5.82 0.58 -0.28
C THR A 33 -4.95 -0.66 -0.58
N THR A 34 -4.17 -1.12 0.40
CA THR A 34 -3.12 -2.15 0.21
C THR A 34 -3.65 -3.42 -0.47
N THR A 35 -4.76 -3.96 0.00
CA THR A 35 -5.31 -5.24 -0.49
C THR A 35 -5.83 -5.15 -1.93
N ALA A 36 -6.24 -3.95 -2.36
CA ALA A 36 -6.64 -3.67 -3.74
C ALA A 36 -5.44 -3.33 -4.64
N ALA A 37 -4.38 -2.73 -4.09
CA ALA A 37 -3.22 -2.25 -4.86
C ALA A 37 -2.16 -3.34 -5.13
N ILE A 38 -2.00 -4.34 -4.26
CA ILE A 38 -0.98 -5.38 -4.41
C ILE A 38 -1.53 -6.79 -4.19
N GLY A 39 -1.04 -7.76 -4.96
CA GLY A 39 -1.45 -9.16 -4.85
C GLY A 39 -0.92 -9.87 -3.59
N GLU A 40 -1.50 -11.03 -3.27
CA GLU A 40 -1.19 -11.83 -2.08
C GLU A 40 0.31 -12.12 -1.91
N GLY A 41 1.02 -12.43 -3.00
CA GLY A 41 2.45 -12.71 -2.95
C GLY A 41 3.32 -11.51 -2.51
N ALA A 42 2.87 -10.28 -2.75
CA ALA A 42 3.51 -9.07 -2.24
C ALA A 42 3.10 -8.80 -0.79
N GLN A 43 1.83 -9.03 -0.45
CA GLN A 43 1.34 -8.89 0.93
C GLN A 43 2.08 -9.82 1.90
N LYS A 44 2.39 -11.06 1.49
CA LYS A 44 3.17 -12.04 2.28
C LYS A 44 4.61 -11.61 2.58
N LYS A 45 5.15 -10.63 1.86
CA LYS A 45 6.51 -10.09 2.10
C LYS A 45 6.52 -8.98 3.15
N ILE A 46 5.36 -8.45 3.50
CA ILE A 46 5.23 -7.41 4.52
C ILE A 46 5.59 -8.03 5.87
N GLY A 47 6.67 -7.53 6.48
CA GLY A 47 7.13 -7.93 7.81
C GLY A 47 6.75 -6.94 8.89
N HIS A 48 6.46 -5.69 8.53
CA HIS A 48 6.12 -4.60 9.44
C HIS A 48 5.01 -3.72 8.84
N ILE A 49 4.11 -3.23 9.70
CA ILE A 49 2.97 -2.35 9.39
C ILE A 49 2.98 -1.20 10.40
#